data_AF-X1JJ21-F1
#
_entry.id   AF-X1JJ21-F1
#
_cell.length_a   1.000
_cell.length_b   1.000
_cell.length_c   1.000
_cell.angle_alpha   90.00
_cell.angle_beta   90.00
_cell.angle_gamma   90.00
#
_symmetry.space_group_name_H-M   'P 1'
#
loop_
_entity.id
_entity.type
_entity.pdbx_description
1 polymer ?
#
loop_
_entity_poly.entity_id
_entity_poly.type
_entity_poly.pdbx_seq_one_letter_code
_entity_poly.pdbx_strand_id
1 'polypeptide(L)'
;MGDGEQSKGQISEARRLAKKFQLNNITVIIDYNRLQLSGSLEEIMPQNIKENYLADGWDVLEIDGHNYQEIYQALREAVNNKNSPVAIMAQTSMGKGVSFMEDKFEFHGMPLSFDQCKAALPELGFDDNLDEYFTQMEEKRKRNPGEMSSGEKIVKKINILTGKPHTYTQKEKIDNRSAFGNALEDLGKINLSHQNSTPIAVLDCDLIGSVKTGKFAAAHPDNFFQAGIQEHNTATVAGALSVEGIVTFFADFGVFGVDETYNQQRLNDINQTNLKLICTHNGIEVGQDGKT
;
A
#
# COMPACT_ATOMS: atom_id res chain seq x y z
N MET A 1 -5.89 -1.08 -10.04
CA MET A 1 -6.55 -1.94 -9.03
C MET A 1 -7.68 -2.69 -9.74
N GLY A 2 -8.02 -3.90 -9.30
CA GLY A 2 -9.22 -4.61 -9.74
C GLY A 2 -10.44 -4.25 -8.92
N ASP A 3 -11.62 -4.58 -9.42
CA ASP A 3 -12.90 -4.49 -8.72
C ASP A 3 -13.09 -5.57 -7.64
N GLY A 4 -12.60 -6.78 -7.88
CA GLY A 4 -12.67 -7.88 -6.89
C GLY A 4 -11.91 -7.59 -5.60
N GLU A 5 -10.75 -6.92 -5.69
CA GLU A 5 -9.97 -6.55 -4.51
C GLU A 5 -10.59 -5.41 -3.70
N GLN A 6 -11.55 -4.64 -4.24
CA GLN A 6 -12.21 -3.55 -3.49
C GLN A 6 -12.94 -4.03 -2.23
N SER A 7 -13.21 -5.35 -2.13
CA SER A 7 -13.79 -5.99 -0.95
C SER A 7 -12.83 -6.05 0.25
N LYS A 8 -11.53 -5.84 0.02
CA LYS A 8 -10.51 -5.84 1.07
C LYS A 8 -10.62 -4.60 1.96
N GLY A 9 -10.71 -4.82 3.27
CA GLY A 9 -10.80 -3.75 4.27
C GLY A 9 -9.66 -2.72 4.19
N GLN A 10 -8.45 -3.17 3.83
CA GLN A 10 -7.27 -2.31 3.69
C GLN A 10 -7.46 -1.20 2.67
N ILE A 11 -8.20 -1.44 1.58
CA ILE A 11 -8.48 -0.42 0.57
C ILE A 11 -9.41 0.65 1.16
N SER A 12 -10.38 0.26 1.98
CA SER A 12 -11.27 1.21 2.67
C SER A 12 -10.54 2.04 3.72
N GLU A 13 -9.58 1.47 4.44
CA GLU A 13 -8.68 2.25 5.30
C GLU A 13 -7.85 3.25 4.49
N ALA A 14 -7.20 2.81 3.39
CA ALA A 14 -6.39 3.66 2.52
C ALA A 14 -7.18 4.83 1.94
N ARG A 15 -8.42 4.60 1.48
CA ARG A 15 -9.31 5.64 0.93
C ARG A 15 -9.59 6.75 1.95
N ARG A 16 -9.90 6.36 3.19
CA ARG A 16 -10.15 7.29 4.30
C ARG A 16 -8.89 8.03 4.74
N LEU A 17 -7.74 7.34 4.78
CA LEU A 17 -6.45 7.95 5.09
C LEU A 17 -6.07 9.03 4.05
N ALA A 18 -6.22 8.72 2.77
CA ALA A 18 -5.93 9.67 1.69
C ALA A 18 -6.79 10.94 1.78
N LYS A 19 -8.08 10.79 2.11
CA LYS A 19 -8.97 11.93 2.33
C LYS A 19 -8.55 12.75 3.55
N LYS A 20 -8.25 12.09 4.67
CA LYS A 20 -7.82 12.74 5.92
C LYS A 20 -6.62 13.66 5.69
N PHE A 21 -5.61 13.17 4.96
CA PHE A 21 -4.39 13.92 4.68
C PHE A 21 -4.43 14.74 3.38
N GLN A 22 -5.62 14.88 2.76
CA GLN A 22 -5.83 15.68 1.55
C GLN A 22 -4.85 15.32 0.43
N LEU A 23 -4.64 14.02 0.20
CA LEU A 23 -3.76 13.50 -0.85
C LEU A 23 -4.43 13.61 -2.24
N ASN A 24 -4.81 14.84 -2.61
CA ASN A 24 -5.59 15.17 -3.80
C ASN A 24 -4.81 14.99 -5.10
N ASN A 25 -3.52 14.66 -5.02
CA ASN A 25 -2.68 14.28 -6.14
C ASN A 25 -2.69 12.77 -6.42
N ILE A 26 -3.47 11.98 -5.68
CA ILE A 26 -3.65 10.56 -5.94
C ILE A 26 -4.80 10.36 -6.92
N THR A 27 -4.50 9.60 -7.97
CA THR A 27 -5.49 9.05 -8.90
C THR A 27 -5.37 7.54 -8.90
N VAL A 28 -6.49 6.85 -8.72
CA VAL A 28 -6.56 5.39 -8.83
C VAL A 28 -7.40 5.01 -10.05
N ILE A 29 -7.00 3.94 -10.74
CA ILE A 29 -7.78 3.35 -11.83
C ILE A 29 -8.24 1.98 -11.35
N ILE A 30 -9.56 1.77 -11.39
CA ILE A 30 -10.22 0.52 -11.05
C ILE A 30 -10.63 -0.15 -12.36
N ASP A 31 -10.02 -1.30 -12.64
CA ASP A 31 -10.43 -2.21 -13.70
C ASP A 31 -11.76 -2.87 -13.29
N TYR A 32 -12.87 -2.35 -13.80
CA TYR A 32 -14.21 -2.77 -13.49
C TYR A 32 -14.74 -3.72 -14.58
N ASN A 33 -14.21 -4.95 -14.56
CA ASN A 33 -14.56 -6.02 -15.50
C ASN A 33 -15.71 -6.91 -15.00
N ARG A 34 -16.14 -6.75 -13.74
CA ARG A 34 -17.23 -7.47 -13.05
C ARG A 34 -16.95 -8.96 -12.81
N LEU A 35 -15.69 -9.38 -12.81
CA LEU A 35 -15.30 -10.77 -12.61
C LEU A 35 -14.33 -10.92 -11.42
N GLN A 36 -14.52 -12.00 -10.68
CA GLN A 36 -13.57 -12.52 -9.70
C GLN A 36 -13.08 -13.90 -10.12
N LEU A 37 -12.13 -14.46 -9.36
CA LEU A 37 -11.51 -15.76 -9.67
C LEU A 37 -12.52 -16.90 -9.85
N SER A 38 -13.64 -16.85 -9.15
CA SER A 38 -14.62 -17.94 -9.09
C SER A 38 -15.96 -17.63 -9.77
N GLY A 39 -16.12 -16.47 -10.41
CA GLY A 39 -17.38 -16.08 -11.02
C GLY A 39 -17.55 -14.56 -11.12
N SER A 40 -18.79 -14.14 -11.37
CA SER A 40 -19.12 -12.71 -11.47
C SER A 40 -19.05 -12.01 -10.11
N LEU A 41 -18.85 -10.70 -10.13
CA LEU A 41 -18.86 -9.87 -8.94
C LEU A 41 -20.22 -9.92 -8.22
N GLU A 42 -21.32 -9.98 -8.96
CA GLU A 42 -22.70 -10.07 -8.43
C GLU A 42 -22.95 -11.39 -7.69
N GLU A 43 -22.35 -12.50 -8.12
CA GLU A 43 -22.53 -13.79 -7.46
C GLU A 43 -21.56 -14.01 -6.30
N ILE A 44 -20.29 -13.63 -6.47
CA ILE A 44 -19.23 -13.97 -5.51
C ILE A 44 -19.20 -12.98 -4.34
N MET A 45 -19.20 -11.68 -4.61
CA MET A 45 -19.18 -10.64 -3.57
C MET A 45 -19.67 -9.30 -4.15
N PRO A 46 -20.99 -9.01 -4.08
CA PRO A 46 -21.55 -7.74 -4.53
C PRO A 46 -20.94 -6.54 -3.82
N GLN A 47 -20.68 -5.46 -4.56
CA GLN A 47 -20.06 -4.24 -4.02
C GLN A 47 -20.61 -2.97 -4.65
N ASN A 48 -20.90 -1.97 -3.82
CA ASN A 48 -21.25 -0.61 -4.24
C ASN A 48 -19.97 0.24 -4.32
N ILE A 49 -19.07 -0.09 -5.26
CA ILE A 49 -17.72 0.48 -5.32
C ILE A 49 -17.78 2.00 -5.45
N LYS A 50 -18.56 2.53 -6.39
CA LYS A 50 -18.71 3.97 -6.60
C LYS A 50 -19.18 4.68 -5.33
N GLU A 51 -20.26 4.18 -4.73
CA GLU A 51 -20.86 4.79 -3.54
C GLU A 51 -19.90 4.78 -2.35
N ASN A 52 -19.09 3.72 -2.20
CA ASN A 52 -18.08 3.65 -1.16
C ASN A 52 -17.00 4.73 -1.33
N TYR A 53 -16.53 4.98 -2.56
CA TYR A 53 -15.56 6.05 -2.84
C TYR A 53 -16.16 7.43 -2.59
N LEU A 54 -17.39 7.67 -3.08
CA LEU A 54 -18.10 8.93 -2.84
C LEU A 54 -18.31 9.18 -1.34
N ALA A 55 -18.67 8.15 -0.56
CA ALA A 55 -18.87 8.24 0.88
C ALA A 55 -17.56 8.60 1.63
N ASP A 56 -16.41 8.11 1.16
CA ASP A 56 -15.10 8.45 1.71
C ASP A 56 -14.53 9.77 1.16
N GLY A 57 -15.32 10.52 0.37
CA GLY A 57 -15.01 11.88 -0.08
C GLY A 57 -14.06 11.96 -1.28
N TRP A 58 -14.05 10.92 -2.11
CA TRP A 58 -13.36 10.87 -3.40
C TRP A 58 -14.28 11.31 -4.53
N ASP A 59 -13.70 11.84 -5.61
CA ASP A 59 -14.43 12.01 -6.87
C ASP A 59 -14.33 10.72 -7.68
N VAL A 60 -15.42 10.37 -8.38
CA VAL A 60 -15.48 9.16 -9.20
C VAL A 60 -15.79 9.52 -10.64
N LEU A 61 -14.93 9.09 -11.57
CA LEU A 61 -15.13 9.21 -13.01
C LEU A 61 -15.41 7.82 -13.57
N GLU A 62 -16.57 7.62 -14.19
CA GLU A 62 -16.91 6.38 -14.87
C GLU A 62 -16.67 6.53 -16.38
N ILE A 63 -15.94 5.58 -16.96
CA ILE A 63 -15.56 5.61 -18.38
C ILE A 63 -15.72 4.24 -19.02
N ASP A 64 -15.85 4.22 -20.36
CA ASP A 64 -15.50 3.04 -21.15
C ASP A 64 -13.99 2.86 -21.14
N GLY A 65 -13.52 1.80 -20.48
CA GLY A 65 -12.10 1.44 -20.38
C GLY A 65 -11.46 1.00 -21.69
N HIS A 66 -12.25 0.84 -22.77
CA HIS A 66 -11.76 0.56 -24.13
C HIS A 66 -11.81 1.78 -25.05
N ASN A 67 -12.30 2.93 -24.56
CA ASN A 67 -12.34 4.18 -25.30
C ASN A 67 -11.16 5.08 -24.93
N TYR A 68 -10.15 5.16 -25.81
CA TYR A 68 -8.94 5.95 -25.57
C TYR A 68 -9.20 7.44 -25.32
N GLN A 69 -10.25 8.00 -25.94
CA GLN A 69 -10.60 9.41 -25.75
C GLN A 69 -11.16 9.66 -24.34
N GLU A 70 -12.00 8.76 -23.84
CA GLU A 70 -12.55 8.84 -22.48
C GLU A 70 -11.45 8.63 -21.43
N ILE A 71 -10.56 7.65 -21.63
CA ILE A 71 -9.40 7.43 -20.76
C ILE A 71 -8.55 8.70 -20.67
N TYR A 72 -8.21 9.30 -21.82
CA TYR A 72 -7.41 10.52 -21.85
C TYR A 72 -8.11 11.69 -21.13
N GLN A 73 -9.41 11.87 -21.36
CA GLN A 73 -10.18 12.93 -20.72
C GLN A 73 -10.26 12.74 -19.21
N ALA A 74 -10.54 11.53 -18.73
CA ALA A 74 -10.62 11.23 -17.30
C ALA A 74 -9.27 11.42 -16.59
N LEU A 75 -8.16 10.97 -17.21
CA LEU A 75 -6.82 11.22 -16.67
C LEU A 75 -6.50 12.72 -16.62
N ARG A 76 -6.84 13.46 -17.68
CA ARG A 76 -6.64 14.92 -17.71
C ARG A 76 -7.46 15.61 -16.62
N GLU A 77 -8.71 15.21 -16.41
CA GLU A 77 -9.55 15.74 -15.35
C GLU A 77 -8.97 15.43 -13.97
N ALA A 78 -8.62 14.17 -13.72
CA ALA A 78 -8.06 13.71 -12.44
C ALA A 78 -6.76 14.45 -12.07
N VAL A 79 -5.83 14.61 -13.02
CA VAL A 79 -4.56 15.32 -12.80
C VAL A 79 -4.77 16.81 -12.51
N ASN A 80 -5.83 17.42 -13.08
CA ASN A 80 -6.15 18.82 -12.86
C ASN A 80 -7.00 19.06 -11.60
N ASN A 81 -7.61 18.02 -11.04
CA ASN A 81 -8.30 18.11 -9.76
C ASN A 81 -7.27 18.35 -8.63
N LYS A 82 -7.60 19.29 -7.74
CA LYS A 82 -6.81 19.66 -6.56
C LYS A 82 -7.62 19.62 -5.27
N ASN A 83 -8.90 19.26 -5.34
CA ASN A 83 -9.85 19.36 -4.24
C ASN A 83 -10.07 18.01 -3.52
N SER A 84 -9.90 16.92 -4.25
CA SER A 84 -10.16 15.55 -3.79
C SER A 84 -9.25 14.57 -4.53
N PRO A 85 -8.95 13.41 -3.92
CA PRO A 85 -8.40 12.28 -4.64
C PRO A 85 -9.46 11.71 -5.60
N VAL A 86 -9.02 11.12 -6.71
CA VAL A 86 -9.92 10.69 -7.81
C VAL A 86 -9.81 9.19 -8.07
N ALA A 87 -10.96 8.54 -8.21
CA ALA A 87 -11.07 7.17 -8.68
C ALA A 87 -11.68 7.14 -10.09
N ILE A 88 -10.95 6.57 -11.04
CA ILE A 88 -11.44 6.30 -12.38
C ILE A 88 -11.94 4.86 -12.41
N MET A 89 -13.25 4.68 -12.49
CA MET A 89 -13.89 3.38 -12.70
C MET A 89 -13.95 3.09 -14.20
N ALA A 90 -13.00 2.31 -14.68
CA ALA A 90 -12.89 1.94 -16.08
C ALA A 90 -13.68 0.65 -16.33
N GLN A 91 -14.78 0.75 -17.08
CA GLN A 91 -15.57 -0.41 -17.46
C GLN A 91 -14.83 -1.18 -18.55
N THR A 92 -14.42 -2.40 -18.26
CA THR A 92 -13.63 -3.22 -19.18
C THR A 92 -14.29 -4.58 -19.40
N SER A 93 -13.67 -5.38 -20.26
CA SER A 93 -14.02 -6.77 -20.50
C SER A 93 -12.71 -7.55 -20.39
N MET A 94 -12.64 -8.50 -19.45
CA MET A 94 -11.46 -9.35 -19.32
C MET A 94 -11.25 -10.11 -20.64
N GLY A 95 -10.01 -10.18 -21.13
CA GLY A 95 -9.73 -10.86 -22.41
C GLY A 95 -10.28 -10.15 -23.66
N LYS A 96 -10.49 -8.83 -23.59
CA LYS A 96 -11.03 -8.02 -24.70
C LYS A 96 -10.36 -8.31 -26.03
N GLY A 97 -11.18 -8.50 -27.08
CA GLY A 97 -10.70 -8.68 -28.46
C GLY A 97 -10.35 -10.13 -28.80
N VAL A 98 -10.58 -11.08 -27.89
CA VAL A 98 -10.43 -12.51 -28.15
C VAL A 98 -11.74 -13.21 -27.78
N SER A 99 -12.52 -13.59 -28.77
CA SER A 99 -13.89 -14.09 -28.70
C SER A 99 -14.08 -15.24 -27.71
N PHE A 100 -13.11 -16.16 -27.62
CA PHE A 100 -13.20 -17.32 -26.73
C PHE A 100 -12.76 -17.01 -25.29
N MET A 101 -12.14 -15.86 -25.03
CA MET A 101 -11.68 -15.42 -23.70
C MET A 101 -12.49 -14.25 -23.13
N GLU A 102 -13.10 -13.45 -24.00
CA GLU A 102 -13.76 -12.21 -23.59
C GLU A 102 -14.87 -12.47 -22.58
N ASP A 103 -14.81 -11.76 -21.45
CA ASP A 103 -15.77 -11.81 -20.35
C ASP A 103 -15.88 -13.20 -19.67
N LYS A 104 -14.78 -13.95 -19.62
CA LYS A 104 -14.72 -15.29 -19.00
C LYS A 104 -13.69 -15.37 -17.88
N PHE A 105 -14.15 -15.58 -16.65
CA PHE A 105 -13.30 -15.60 -15.45
C PHE A 105 -12.31 -16.78 -15.45
N GLU A 106 -12.59 -17.85 -16.20
CA GLU A 106 -11.71 -19.02 -16.34
C GLU A 106 -10.36 -18.66 -16.94
N PHE A 107 -10.30 -17.58 -17.72
CA PHE A 107 -9.07 -17.09 -18.34
C PHE A 107 -8.30 -16.08 -17.47
N HIS A 108 -8.73 -15.80 -16.23
CA HIS A 108 -8.07 -14.86 -15.32
C HIS A 108 -6.61 -15.25 -15.00
N GLY A 109 -6.37 -16.53 -14.73
CA GLY A 109 -5.06 -17.06 -14.34
C GLY A 109 -4.63 -18.27 -15.16
N MET A 110 -5.35 -18.60 -16.23
CA MET A 110 -5.10 -19.78 -17.05
C MET A 110 -4.21 -19.43 -18.25
N PRO A 111 -3.06 -20.12 -18.43
CA PRO A 111 -2.28 -19.95 -19.65
C PRO A 111 -3.03 -20.51 -20.85
N LEU A 112 -2.92 -19.83 -21.99
CA LEU A 112 -3.47 -20.32 -23.25
C LEU A 112 -2.67 -21.50 -23.79
N SER A 113 -3.36 -22.44 -24.43
CA SER A 113 -2.72 -23.42 -25.29
C SER A 113 -2.14 -22.77 -26.54
N PHE A 114 -1.24 -23.48 -27.23
CA PHE A 114 -0.66 -22.99 -28.48
C PHE A 114 -1.73 -22.73 -29.55
N ASP A 115 -2.71 -23.63 -29.68
CA ASP A 115 -3.82 -23.47 -30.61
C ASP A 115 -4.70 -22.27 -30.26
N GLN A 116 -4.92 -22.02 -28.96
CA GLN A 116 -5.64 -20.84 -28.50
C GLN A 116 -4.86 -19.55 -28.81
N CYS A 117 -3.54 -19.53 -28.63
CA CYS A 117 -2.70 -18.39 -29.03
C CYS A 117 -2.81 -18.11 -30.53
N LYS A 118 -2.73 -19.17 -31.37
CA LYS A 118 -2.88 -19.05 -32.83
C LYS A 118 -4.24 -18.51 -33.24
N ALA A 119 -5.30 -18.91 -32.53
CA ALA A 119 -6.65 -18.39 -32.76
C ALA A 119 -6.79 -16.92 -32.33
N ALA A 120 -6.15 -16.51 -31.23
CA ALA A 120 -6.26 -15.16 -30.67
C ALA A 120 -5.54 -14.09 -31.49
N LEU A 121 -4.37 -14.39 -32.07
CA LEU A 121 -3.54 -13.40 -32.78
C LEU A 121 -4.27 -12.71 -33.94
N PRO A 122 -4.93 -13.43 -34.87
CA PRO A 122 -5.68 -12.79 -35.94
C PRO A 122 -6.84 -11.93 -35.46
N GLU A 123 -7.53 -12.33 -34.37
CA GLU A 123 -8.62 -11.53 -33.79
C GLU A 123 -8.13 -10.17 -33.25
N LEU A 124 -6.89 -10.14 -32.76
CA LEU A 124 -6.21 -8.93 -32.31
C LEU A 124 -5.53 -8.14 -33.45
N GLY A 125 -5.62 -8.61 -34.69
CA GLY A 125 -5.00 -7.98 -35.86
C GLY A 125 -3.50 -8.23 -36.01
N PHE A 126 -2.97 -9.29 -35.38
CA PHE A 126 -1.58 -9.71 -35.50
C PHE A 126 -1.42 -10.96 -36.38
N ASP A 127 -0.30 -11.05 -37.08
CA ASP A 127 0.09 -12.25 -37.82
C ASP A 127 0.53 -13.38 -36.87
N ASP A 128 0.31 -14.64 -37.26
CA ASP A 128 0.79 -15.82 -36.54
C ASP A 128 2.31 -16.01 -36.74
N ASN A 129 3.08 -15.34 -35.89
CA ASN A 129 4.55 -15.45 -35.83
C ASN A 129 5.01 -16.18 -34.54
N LEU A 130 4.17 -17.03 -33.94
CA LEU A 130 4.46 -17.65 -32.64
C LEU A 130 5.74 -18.49 -32.67
N ASP A 131 5.96 -19.25 -33.74
CA ASP A 131 7.15 -20.11 -33.88
C ASP A 131 8.45 -19.30 -33.82
N GLU A 132 8.46 -18.09 -34.37
CA GLU A 132 9.60 -17.18 -34.29
C GLU A 132 9.82 -16.69 -32.85
N TYR A 133 8.74 -16.25 -32.17
CA TYR A 133 8.82 -15.79 -30.78
C TYR A 133 9.33 -16.89 -29.83
N PHE A 134 8.87 -18.14 -30.01
CA PHE A 134 9.35 -19.27 -29.22
C PHE A 134 10.84 -19.55 -29.47
N THR A 135 11.26 -19.55 -30.73
CA THR A 135 12.68 -19.72 -31.09
C THR A 135 13.54 -18.65 -30.42
N GLN A 136 13.12 -17.38 -30.49
CA GLN A 136 13.81 -16.27 -29.84
C GLN A 136 13.85 -16.41 -28.31
N MET A 137 12.75 -16.85 -27.68
CA MET A 137 12.70 -17.10 -26.23
C MET A 137 13.64 -18.24 -25.82
N GLU A 138 13.69 -19.34 -26.56
CA GLU A 138 14.62 -20.44 -26.30
C GLU A 138 16.07 -20.01 -26.44
N GLU A 139 16.41 -19.24 -27.48
CA GLU A 139 17.76 -18.69 -27.63
C GLU A 139 18.14 -17.76 -26.48
N LYS A 140 17.22 -16.89 -26.04
CA LYS A 140 17.43 -16.01 -24.89
C LYS A 140 17.67 -16.81 -23.60
N ARG A 141 16.88 -17.88 -23.36
CA ARG A 141 17.06 -18.77 -22.19
C ARG A 141 18.41 -19.50 -22.23
N LYS A 142 18.88 -19.92 -23.41
CA LYS A 142 20.20 -20.52 -23.60
C LYS A 142 21.34 -19.53 -23.34
N ARG A 143 21.17 -18.26 -23.73
CA ARG A 143 22.17 -17.19 -23.55
C ARG A 143 22.22 -16.65 -22.12
N ASN A 144 21.10 -16.67 -21.41
CA ASN A 144 21.00 -16.13 -20.06
C ASN A 144 20.12 -17.05 -19.17
N PRO A 145 20.68 -18.12 -18.59
CA PRO A 145 19.92 -19.16 -17.88
C PRO A 145 19.29 -18.74 -16.54
N GLY A 146 19.14 -17.44 -16.25
CA GLY A 146 18.37 -16.98 -15.10
C GLY A 146 19.08 -16.02 -14.15
N GLU A 147 19.94 -15.12 -14.64
CA GLU A 147 20.20 -13.90 -13.87
C GLU A 147 18.95 -13.01 -13.94
N MET A 148 18.03 -13.20 -12.98
CA MET A 148 17.16 -12.09 -12.59
C MET A 148 18.11 -10.98 -12.17
N SER A 149 18.10 -9.86 -12.89
CA SER A 149 18.71 -8.66 -12.36
C SER A 149 18.03 -8.44 -11.01
N SER A 150 18.80 -8.46 -9.93
CA SER A 150 18.26 -8.28 -8.58
C SER A 150 17.63 -6.89 -8.39
N GLY A 151 17.70 -6.03 -9.42
CA GLY A 151 17.64 -4.58 -9.31
C GLY A 151 18.73 -4.14 -8.36
N GLU A 152 19.61 -3.21 -8.74
CA GLU A 152 20.30 -2.49 -7.68
C GLU A 152 19.24 -1.73 -6.89
N LYS A 153 18.86 -2.27 -5.72
CA LYS A 153 18.02 -1.54 -4.78
C LYS A 153 18.83 -0.33 -4.33
N ILE A 154 18.42 0.84 -4.79
CA ILE A 154 18.97 2.10 -4.33
C ILE A 154 18.49 2.31 -2.89
N VAL A 155 19.26 1.82 -1.92
CA VAL A 155 19.01 2.10 -0.51
C VAL A 155 19.36 3.57 -0.28
N LYS A 156 18.35 4.41 -0.09
CA LYS A 156 18.58 5.83 0.25
C LYS A 156 19.36 5.89 1.56
N LYS A 157 20.51 6.57 1.52
CA LYS A 157 21.38 6.70 2.69
C LYS A 157 20.66 7.50 3.78
N ILE A 158 20.54 6.90 4.96
CA ILE A 158 19.97 7.55 6.14
C ILE A 158 21.05 8.38 6.84
N ASN A 159 20.73 9.63 7.17
CA ASN A 159 21.54 10.55 7.94
C ASN A 159 20.74 11.02 9.16
N ILE A 160 21.01 10.44 10.32
CA ILE A 160 20.34 10.77 11.58
C ILE A 160 21.39 10.99 12.66
N LEU A 161 21.21 12.07 13.41
CA LEU A 161 21.91 12.31 14.66
C LEU A 161 21.19 11.54 15.78
N THR A 162 21.86 10.53 16.33
CA THR A 162 21.30 9.65 17.37
C THR A 162 21.28 10.27 18.77
N GLY A 163 21.90 11.43 18.95
CA GLY A 163 21.94 12.15 20.22
C GLY A 163 22.81 11.48 21.28
N LYS A 164 22.54 11.78 22.56
CA LYS A 164 23.18 11.13 23.71
C LYS A 164 22.24 10.07 24.30
N PRO A 165 22.70 8.83 24.53
CA PRO A 165 21.87 7.82 25.15
C PRO A 165 21.56 8.20 26.60
N HIS A 166 20.32 7.92 27.02
CA HIS A 166 19.86 8.08 28.40
C HIS A 166 19.64 6.70 29.03
N THR A 167 20.28 6.45 30.17
CA THR A 167 20.11 5.21 30.93
C THR A 167 19.19 5.48 32.12
N TYR A 168 18.01 4.85 32.12
CA TYR A 168 17.09 4.90 33.25
C TYR A 168 17.44 3.79 34.25
N THR A 169 17.45 4.13 35.54
CA THR A 169 17.63 3.17 36.63
C THR A 169 16.30 2.93 37.36
N GLN A 170 16.31 2.06 38.37
CA GLN A 170 15.11 1.83 39.20
C GLN A 170 14.66 3.09 39.97
N LYS A 171 15.55 4.09 40.13
CA LYS A 171 15.26 5.32 40.88
C LYS A 171 14.25 6.20 40.16
N GLU A 172 14.27 6.20 38.84
CA GLU A 172 13.42 7.03 37.99
C GLU A 172 11.97 6.52 37.91
N LYS A 173 11.71 5.26 38.30
CA LYS A 173 10.37 4.63 38.31
C LYS A 173 9.58 4.87 37.02
N ILE A 174 10.25 4.74 35.88
CA ILE A 174 9.66 4.93 34.56
C ILE A 174 9.40 3.59 33.89
N ASP A 175 8.31 3.50 33.13
CA ASP A 175 8.01 2.34 32.30
C ASP A 175 8.68 2.45 30.90
N ASN A 176 8.83 1.32 30.22
CA ASN A 176 9.56 1.26 28.93
C ASN A 176 8.92 2.10 27.83
N ARG A 177 7.59 2.19 27.75
CA ARG A 177 6.91 2.99 26.72
C ARG A 177 7.11 4.50 26.98
N SER A 178 7.15 4.93 28.23
CA SER A 178 7.45 6.32 28.59
C SER A 178 8.90 6.67 28.29
N ALA A 179 9.84 5.74 28.52
CA ALA A 179 11.24 5.89 28.10
C ALA A 179 11.38 6.01 26.58
N PHE A 180 10.65 5.18 25.81
CA PHE A 180 10.55 5.30 24.35
C PHE A 180 10.00 6.66 23.92
N GLY A 181 8.89 7.12 24.50
CA GLY A 181 8.30 8.40 24.16
C GLY A 181 9.25 9.59 24.36
N ASN A 182 10.04 9.56 25.45
CA ASN A 182 11.10 10.56 25.68
C ASN A 182 12.19 10.49 24.61
N ALA A 183 12.67 9.28 24.27
CA ALA A 183 13.70 9.11 23.25
C ALA A 183 13.21 9.55 21.86
N LEU A 184 11.95 9.29 21.53
CA LEU A 184 11.34 9.71 20.27
C LEU A 184 11.26 11.24 20.17
N GLU A 185 10.82 11.90 21.25
CA GLU A 185 10.80 13.36 21.35
C GLU A 185 12.20 13.98 21.14
N ASP A 186 13.21 13.44 21.82
CA ASP A 186 14.60 13.88 21.69
C ASP A 186 15.13 13.70 20.26
N LEU A 187 14.82 12.56 19.63
CA LEU A 187 15.24 12.27 18.26
C LEU A 187 14.63 13.28 17.27
N GLY A 188 13.34 13.59 17.43
CA GLY A 188 12.65 14.61 16.65
C GLY A 188 13.29 15.99 16.82
N LYS A 189 13.52 16.42 18.08
CA LYS A 189 14.13 17.72 18.39
C LYS A 189 15.52 17.88 17.76
N ILE A 190 16.34 16.84 17.78
CA ILE A 190 17.71 16.92 17.26
C ILE A 190 17.73 16.92 15.74
N ASN A 191 16.84 16.18 15.07
CA ASN A 191 16.93 15.95 13.63
C ASN A 191 16.04 16.86 12.79
N LEU A 192 14.81 17.15 13.22
CA LEU A 192 13.84 17.88 12.39
C LEU A 192 14.19 19.35 12.21
N SER A 193 15.01 19.92 13.10
CA SER A 193 15.59 21.25 12.93
C SER A 193 17.01 21.25 12.32
N HIS A 194 17.58 20.08 12.02
CA HIS A 194 18.95 19.98 11.54
C HIS A 194 19.02 19.85 10.02
N GLN A 195 19.86 20.68 9.40
CA GLN A 195 20.04 20.66 7.96
C GLN A 195 20.64 19.32 7.51
N ASN A 196 20.16 18.79 6.38
CA ASN A 196 20.58 17.52 5.79
C ASN A 196 20.25 16.26 6.62
N SER A 197 19.50 16.38 7.72
CA SER A 197 18.96 15.20 8.40
C SER A 197 17.88 14.54 7.57
N THR A 198 17.83 13.22 7.61
CA THR A 198 16.76 12.45 7.00
C THR A 198 15.43 12.77 7.68
N PRO A 199 14.33 12.98 6.92
CA PRO A 199 13.01 13.20 7.50
C PRO A 199 12.59 12.06 8.43
N ILE A 200 11.82 12.40 9.47
CA ILE A 200 11.22 11.43 10.40
C ILE A 200 9.70 11.46 10.21
N ALA A 201 9.08 10.29 10.20
CA ALA A 201 7.63 10.14 10.25
C ALA A 201 7.25 9.21 11.40
N VAL A 202 6.27 9.62 12.20
CA VAL A 202 5.72 8.81 13.30
C VAL A 202 4.25 8.56 13.02
N LEU A 203 3.87 7.29 12.93
CA LEU A 203 2.50 6.85 12.70
C LEU A 203 1.93 6.22 13.97
N ASP A 204 0.63 6.46 14.19
CA ASP A 204 -0.12 6.05 15.38
C ASP A 204 -1.55 5.71 14.98
N CYS A 205 -2.16 4.72 15.65
CA CYS A 205 -3.51 4.24 15.40
C CYS A 205 -4.47 4.51 16.58
N ASP A 206 -4.71 5.77 16.89
CA ASP A 206 -5.57 6.24 18.01
C ASP A 206 -5.11 5.78 19.41
N LEU A 207 -3.79 5.66 19.61
CA LEU A 207 -3.21 5.14 20.85
C LEU A 207 -2.22 6.11 21.52
N ILE A 208 -2.15 7.37 21.08
CA ILE A 208 -1.17 8.39 21.50
C ILE A 208 -0.77 8.33 22.98
N GLY A 209 -1.77 8.35 23.87
CA GLY A 209 -1.53 8.35 25.33
C GLY A 209 -1.01 7.02 25.86
N SER A 210 -1.40 5.93 25.23
CA SER A 210 -1.09 4.55 25.59
C SER A 210 0.28 4.11 25.07
N VAL A 211 0.65 4.47 23.83
CA VAL A 211 1.97 4.17 23.24
C VAL A 211 3.02 5.25 23.49
N LYS A 212 2.63 6.37 24.12
CA LYS A 212 3.49 7.48 24.55
C LYS A 212 4.14 8.29 23.41
N THR A 213 3.48 8.36 22.25
CA THR A 213 3.89 9.19 21.11
C THR A 213 3.49 10.66 21.24
N GLY A 214 2.66 11.02 22.22
CA GLY A 214 2.05 12.35 22.34
C GLY A 214 3.03 13.52 22.49
N LYS A 215 4.20 13.32 23.10
CA LYS A 215 5.22 14.39 23.19
C LYS A 215 5.79 14.73 21.82
N PHE A 216 6.07 13.72 21.00
CA PHE A 216 6.52 13.92 19.62
C PHE A 216 5.42 14.60 18.80
N ALA A 217 4.18 14.12 18.90
CA ALA A 217 3.03 14.70 18.19
C ALA A 217 2.83 16.20 18.50
N ALA A 218 2.97 16.59 19.78
CA ALA A 218 2.86 17.99 20.19
C ALA A 218 4.04 18.84 19.72
N ALA A 219 5.26 18.30 19.71
CA ALA A 219 6.46 19.02 19.32
C ALA A 219 6.64 19.15 17.80
N HIS A 220 6.21 18.14 17.04
CA HIS A 220 6.46 17.99 15.59
C HIS A 220 5.19 17.52 14.85
N PRO A 221 4.10 18.30 14.86
CA PRO A 221 2.81 17.88 14.31
C PRO A 221 2.87 17.55 12.81
N ASP A 222 3.72 18.23 12.03
CA ASP A 222 3.87 17.98 10.59
C ASP A 222 4.60 16.65 10.27
N ASN A 223 5.18 16.01 11.28
CA ASN A 223 5.89 14.74 11.18
C ASN A 223 5.14 13.60 11.89
N PHE A 224 3.95 13.88 12.42
CA PHE A 224 3.13 12.94 13.16
C PHE A 224 1.82 12.65 12.41
N PHE A 225 1.58 11.38 12.11
CA PHE A 225 0.47 10.92 11.29
C PHE A 225 -0.47 10.03 12.10
N GLN A 226 -1.52 10.63 12.64
CA GLN A 226 -2.60 9.90 13.31
C GLN A 226 -3.51 9.24 12.27
N ALA A 227 -3.54 7.91 12.18
CA ALA A 227 -4.32 7.18 11.20
C ALA A 227 -5.74 6.81 11.69
N GLY A 228 -6.03 6.96 12.98
CA GLY A 228 -7.21 6.34 13.60
C GLY A 228 -7.03 4.82 13.71
N ILE A 229 -8.10 4.09 13.94
CA ILE A 229 -8.07 2.62 14.10
C ILE A 229 -7.98 1.97 12.70
N GLN A 230 -6.77 1.96 12.13
CA GLN A 230 -6.46 1.56 10.74
C GLN A 230 -5.08 0.91 10.63
N GLU A 231 -4.85 -0.14 11.41
CA GLU A 231 -3.54 -0.76 11.62
C GLU A 231 -3.00 -1.40 10.34
N HIS A 232 -3.84 -2.09 9.56
CA HIS A 232 -3.43 -2.72 8.32
C HIS A 232 -2.89 -1.71 7.30
N ASN A 233 -3.62 -0.63 7.03
CA ASN A 233 -3.15 0.40 6.11
C ASN A 233 -1.95 1.16 6.68
N THR A 234 -1.94 1.44 7.99
CA THR A 234 -0.83 2.14 8.65
C THR A 234 0.47 1.35 8.56
N ALA A 235 0.44 0.05 8.77
CA ALA A 235 1.61 -0.82 8.62
C ALA A 235 2.18 -0.81 7.19
N THR A 236 1.30 -0.82 6.17
CA THR A 236 1.70 -0.70 4.76
C THR A 236 2.32 0.66 4.46
N VAL A 237 1.66 1.76 4.86
CA VAL A 237 2.15 3.13 4.63
C VAL A 237 3.49 3.35 5.34
N ALA A 238 3.62 2.89 6.58
CA ALA A 238 4.85 3.04 7.34
C ALA A 238 6.04 2.31 6.69
N GLY A 239 5.80 1.10 6.17
CA GLY A 239 6.77 0.38 5.35
C GLY A 239 7.18 1.15 4.09
N ALA A 240 6.18 1.63 3.33
CA ALA A 240 6.37 2.37 2.10
C ALA A 240 7.17 3.68 2.30
N LEU A 241 6.85 4.45 3.35
CA LEU A 241 7.62 5.66 3.70
C LEU A 241 9.09 5.32 3.97
N SER A 242 9.35 4.19 4.63
CA SER A 242 10.72 3.82 4.99
C SER A 242 11.61 3.50 3.79
N VAL A 243 11.07 2.86 2.74
CA VAL A 243 11.82 2.58 1.50
C VAL A 243 12.05 3.85 0.69
N GLU A 244 11.20 4.86 0.87
CA GLU A 244 11.39 6.21 0.32
C GLU A 244 12.43 7.04 1.08
N GLY A 245 13.18 6.43 2.01
CA GLY A 245 14.28 7.07 2.72
C GLY A 245 13.82 7.98 3.84
N ILE A 246 12.64 7.72 4.42
CA ILE A 246 12.13 8.41 5.60
C ILE A 246 12.35 7.51 6.82
N VAL A 247 12.89 8.06 7.90
CA VAL A 247 13.02 7.29 9.15
C VAL A 247 11.64 7.19 9.79
N THR A 248 11.05 6.01 9.70
CA THR A 248 9.64 5.81 9.99
C THR A 248 9.47 4.98 11.25
N PHE A 249 8.62 5.46 12.16
CA PHE A 249 8.17 4.76 13.36
C PHE A 249 6.67 4.49 13.25
N PHE A 250 6.26 3.27 13.57
CA PHE A 250 4.85 2.92 13.78
C PHE A 250 4.71 2.37 15.18
N ALA A 251 3.89 3.00 16.02
CA ALA A 251 3.70 2.61 17.41
C ALA A 251 2.26 2.15 17.67
N ASP A 252 2.14 0.99 18.32
CA ASP A 252 0.85 0.33 18.56
C ASP A 252 0.93 -0.58 19.81
N PHE A 253 -0.17 -1.25 20.14
CA PHE A 253 -0.17 -2.42 21.01
C PHE A 253 0.39 -3.63 20.27
N GLY A 254 1.03 -4.55 21.00
CA GLY A 254 1.65 -5.74 20.40
C GLY A 254 0.68 -6.58 19.57
N VAL A 255 -0.53 -6.80 20.08
CA VAL A 255 -1.55 -7.61 19.41
C VAL A 255 -1.98 -7.01 18.06
N PHE A 256 -2.15 -5.69 17.96
CA PHE A 256 -2.56 -5.06 16.69
C PHE A 256 -1.35 -4.79 15.76
N GLY A 257 -0.26 -4.25 16.32
CA GLY A 257 0.95 -3.91 15.57
C GLY A 257 1.73 -5.11 15.01
N VAL A 258 1.48 -6.33 15.52
CA VAL A 258 2.11 -7.57 15.05
C VAL A 258 1.10 -8.56 14.51
N ASP A 259 0.13 -9.00 15.31
CA ASP A 259 -0.71 -10.15 14.95
C ASP A 259 -1.77 -9.75 13.91
N GLU A 260 -2.48 -8.65 14.13
CA GLU A 260 -3.44 -8.13 13.15
C GLU A 260 -2.76 -7.75 11.84
N THR A 261 -1.59 -7.09 11.92
CA THR A 261 -0.87 -6.61 10.73
C THR A 261 0.19 -7.57 10.19
N TYR A 262 0.14 -8.85 10.55
CA TYR A 262 1.17 -9.84 10.22
C TYR A 262 1.54 -9.89 8.74
N ASN A 263 0.54 -9.86 7.85
CA ASN A 263 0.77 -9.89 6.40
C ASN A 263 1.52 -8.65 5.90
N GLN A 264 1.20 -7.47 6.45
CA GLN A 264 1.91 -6.23 6.12
C GLN A 264 3.34 -6.24 6.66
N GLN A 265 3.56 -6.74 7.87
CA GLN A 265 4.93 -6.87 8.41
C GLN A 265 5.77 -7.86 7.61
N ARG A 266 5.16 -8.95 7.13
CA ARG A 266 5.82 -9.88 6.21
C ARG A 266 6.20 -9.21 4.89
N LEU A 267 5.33 -8.36 4.33
CA LEU A 267 5.67 -7.56 3.15
C LEU A 267 6.77 -6.53 3.46
N ASN A 268 6.76 -5.93 4.64
CA ASN A 268 7.79 -5.01 5.09
C ASN A 268 9.18 -5.67 5.16
N ASP A 269 9.25 -6.93 5.61
CA ASP A 269 10.47 -7.72 5.62
C ASP A 269 10.95 -8.07 4.20
N ILE A 270 10.05 -8.61 3.35
CA ILE A 270 10.36 -8.94 1.94
C ILE A 270 10.88 -7.73 1.18
N ASN A 271 10.30 -6.55 1.43
CA ASN A 271 10.71 -5.32 0.78
C ASN A 271 11.96 -4.68 1.40
N GLN A 272 12.52 -5.24 2.48
CA GLN A 272 13.66 -4.70 3.22
C GLN A 272 13.41 -3.26 3.69
N THR A 273 12.21 -3.02 4.19
CA THR A 273 11.86 -1.74 4.81
C THR A 273 12.77 -1.45 5.99
N ASN A 274 12.94 -0.15 6.30
CA ASN A 274 13.66 0.30 7.49
C ASN A 274 12.67 0.83 8.55
N LEU A 275 11.50 0.20 8.65
CA LEU A 275 10.44 0.55 9.58
C LEU A 275 10.84 0.21 11.02
N LYS A 276 10.61 1.13 11.96
CA LYS A 276 10.75 0.89 13.40
C LYS A 276 9.36 0.64 13.95
N LEU A 277 8.99 -0.64 14.07
CA LEU A 277 7.75 -1.05 14.74
C LEU A 277 7.96 -1.02 16.26
N ILE A 278 7.13 -0.27 16.96
CA ILE A 278 7.19 -0.09 18.41
C ILE A 278 5.91 -0.62 19.03
N CYS A 279 5.98 -1.84 19.55
CA CYS A 279 4.85 -2.48 20.21
C CYS A 279 4.92 -2.29 21.72
N THR A 280 3.83 -1.79 22.29
CA THR A 280 3.64 -1.62 23.75
C THR A 280 2.60 -2.62 24.27
N HIS A 281 2.43 -2.69 25.59
CA HIS A 281 1.46 -3.61 26.24
C HIS A 281 1.67 -5.08 25.84
N ASN A 282 2.93 -5.49 25.68
CA ASN A 282 3.27 -6.86 25.35
C ASN A 282 3.21 -7.75 26.61
N GLY A 283 2.82 -9.01 26.42
CA GLY A 283 2.78 -10.01 27.49
C GLY A 283 1.47 -9.99 28.28
N ILE A 284 1.49 -10.63 29.45
CA ILE A 284 0.28 -10.92 30.24
C ILE A 284 -0.08 -9.82 31.25
N GLU A 285 0.73 -8.76 31.34
CA GLU A 285 0.61 -7.71 32.37
C GLU A 285 -0.23 -6.51 31.90
N VAL A 286 -0.97 -6.62 30.79
CA VAL A 286 -1.91 -5.58 30.33
C VAL A 286 -3.03 -5.31 31.35
N GLY A 287 -3.26 -6.24 32.29
CA GLY A 287 -4.15 -6.06 33.42
C GLY A 287 -5.59 -6.44 33.07
N GLN A 288 -6.52 -5.53 33.31
CA GLN A 288 -7.96 -5.80 33.19
C GLN A 288 -8.45 -5.95 31.74
N ASP A 289 -7.67 -5.50 30.74
CA ASP A 289 -8.03 -5.63 29.32
C ASP A 289 -8.14 -7.11 28.89
N GLY A 290 -7.42 -8.01 29.56
CA GLY A 290 -7.64 -9.45 29.45
C GLY A 290 -6.84 -10.13 28.33
N LYS A 291 -7.46 -11.09 27.64
CA LYS A 291 -6.78 -12.09 26.79
C LYS A 291 -6.99 -11.91 25.28
N THR A 292 -7.78 -10.91 24.86
CA THR A 292 -8.06 -10.62 23.45
C THR A 292 -6.81 -10.09 22.77
#